data_AF-A0A662W4L3-F1
#
_entry.id   AF-A0A662W4L3-F1
#
_cell.length_a   1.000
_cell.length_b   1.000
_cell.length_c   1.000
_cell.angle_alpha   90.00
_cell.angle_beta   90.00
_cell.angle_gamma   90.00
#
_symmetry.space_group_name_H-M   'P 1'
#
loop_
_entity.id
_entity.type
_entity.pdbx_description
1 polymer ?
#
loop_
_entity_poly.entity_id
_entity_poly.type
_entity_poly.pdbx_seq_one_letter_code
_entity_poly.pdbx_strand_id
1 'polypeptide(L)' 'ALKEAASNASKIIVPEMNMGQIVKEVKAILCDMDVVGISSFAELMTPEALIEAVEE' A
#
# COMPACT_ATOMS: atom_id res chain seq x y z
N ALA A 1 14.20 -5.99 7.34
CA ALA A 1 12.80 -6.42 7.13
C ALA A 1 12.05 -5.48 6.17
N LEU A 2 11.21 -4.53 6.59
CA LEU A 2 10.37 -3.77 5.64
C LEU A 2 11.17 -2.94 4.62
N LYS A 3 12.15 -2.15 5.06
CA LYS A 3 13.06 -1.38 4.17
C LYS A 3 13.83 -2.27 3.19
N GLU A 4 14.21 -3.45 3.63
CA GLU A 4 14.96 -4.42 2.83
C GLU A 4 14.06 -5.07 1.78
N ALA A 5 12.85 -5.49 2.16
CA ALA A 5 11.84 -6.00 1.23
C ALA A 5 11.45 -4.95 0.17
N ALA A 6 11.43 -3.68 0.57
CA ALA A 6 11.13 -2.56 -0.31
C ALA A 6 12.28 -2.14 -1.24
N SER A 7 13.52 -2.54 -0.96
CA SER A 7 14.72 -1.96 -1.58
C SER A 7 14.77 -2.00 -3.13
N ASN A 8 14.10 -2.97 -3.75
CA ASN A 8 14.04 -3.14 -5.20
C ASN A 8 12.66 -2.81 -5.79
N ALA A 9 11.71 -2.32 -4.98
CA ALA A 9 10.38 -1.96 -5.45
C ALA A 9 10.39 -0.51 -5.96
N SER A 10 9.80 -0.28 -7.13
CA SER A 10 9.58 1.07 -7.68
C SER A 10 8.39 1.78 -7.04
N LYS A 11 7.41 1.01 -6.55
CA LYS A 11 6.19 1.47 -5.89
C LYS A 11 5.77 0.45 -4.84
N ILE A 12 5.16 0.92 -3.75
CA ILE A 12 4.67 0.10 -2.64
C ILE A 12 3.19 0.35 -2.49
N ILE A 13 2.41 -0.70 -2.63
CA ILE A 13 0.96 -0.65 -2.52
C ILE A 13 0.58 -1.27 -1.18
N VAL A 14 -0.18 -0.52 -0.38
CA VAL A 14 -0.66 -0.95 0.93
C VAL A 14 -2.18 -1.08 0.87
N PRO A 15 -2.70 -2.29 0.62
CA PRO A 15 -4.13 -2.55 0.70
C PRO A 15 -4.58 -2.71 2.15
N GLU A 16 -5.66 -2.02 2.53
CA GLU A 16 -6.26 -2.16 3.85
C GLU A 16 -7.78 -2.01 3.83
N MET A 17 -8.44 -2.62 4.81
CA MET A 17 -9.89 -2.50 5.02
C MET A 17 -10.23 -1.53 6.17
N ASN A 18 -9.44 -0.47 6.35
CA ASN A 18 -9.56 0.49 7.44
C ASN A 18 -9.11 1.92 7.03
N MET A 19 -9.11 2.87 7.98
CA MET A 19 -8.82 4.31 7.75
C MET A 19 -7.33 4.65 7.71
N GLY A 20 -6.58 3.97 6.87
CA GLY A 20 -5.21 4.40 6.57
C GLY A 20 -4.19 4.06 7.65
N GLN A 21 -4.48 3.11 8.54
CA GLN A 21 -3.65 2.89 9.73
C GLN A 21 -2.28 2.34 9.35
N ILE A 22 -2.27 1.30 8.50
CA ILE A 22 -1.02 0.67 8.06
C ILE A 22 -0.34 1.55 7.02
N VAL A 23 -1.07 2.20 6.10
CA VAL A 23 -0.42 3.05 5.10
C VAL A 23 0.35 4.21 5.76
N LYS A 24 -0.17 4.77 6.86
CA LYS A 24 0.53 5.84 7.60
C LYS A 24 1.83 5.35 8.22
N GLU A 25 1.83 4.16 8.80
CA GLU A 25 3.01 3.58 9.41
C GLU A 25 4.06 3.20 8.36
N VAL A 26 3.63 2.60 7.25
CA VAL A 26 4.51 2.28 6.11
C VAL A 26 5.12 3.56 5.52
N LYS A 27 4.32 4.62 5.31
CA LYS A 27 4.81 5.94 4.87
C LYS A 27 5.83 6.55 5.83
N ALA A 28 5.61 6.41 7.14
CA ALA A 28 6.55 6.91 8.15
C ALA A 28 7.89 6.16 8.11
N ILE A 29 7.88 4.85 7.82
CA ILE A 29 9.09 4.03 7.76
C ILE A 29 9.83 4.19 6.42
N LEU A 30 9.09 4.33 5.32
CA LEU A 30 9.57 4.36 3.93
C LEU A 30 9.43 5.76 3.33
N CYS A 31 9.86 6.78 4.08
CA CYS A 31 9.65 8.20 3.77
C CYS A 31 10.10 8.63 2.36
N ASP A 32 11.08 7.94 1.78
CA ASP A 32 11.69 8.28 0.50
C ASP A 32 11.14 7.44 -0.67
N MET A 33 10.13 6.61 -0.42
CA MET A 33 9.58 5.68 -1.41
C MET A 33 8.15 6.06 -1.80
N ASP A 34 7.76 5.68 -3.02
CA ASP A 34 6.40 5.85 -3.49
C ASP A 34 5.46 4.83 -2.83
N VAL A 35 4.73 5.28 -1.80
CA VAL A 35 3.77 4.46 -1.04
C VAL A 35 2.34 4.91 -1.36
N VAL A 36 1.60 4.03 -2.01
CA VAL A 36 0.18 4.22 -2.38
C VAL A 36 -0.69 3.36 -1.46
N GLY A 37 -1.71 3.95 -0.87
CA GLY A 37 -2.68 3.24 -0.04
C GLY A 37 -3.96 2.99 -0.80
N ILE A 38 -4.48 1.76 -0.73
CA ILE A 38 -5.83 1.42 -1.22
C ILE A 38 -6.64 1.04 0.00
N SER A 39 -7.72 1.77 0.27
CA SER A 39 -8.55 1.55 1.45
C SER A 39 -9.98 1.20 1.06
N SER A 40 -10.52 0.12 1.63
CA SER A 40 -11.95 -0.19 1.63
C SER A 40 -12.53 -0.09 3.04
N PHE A 41 -13.74 0.44 3.20
CA PHE A 41 -14.30 0.76 4.53
C PHE A 41 -15.45 -0.13 4.98
N ALA A 42 -16.12 -0.77 4.05
CA ALA A 42 -17.36 -1.51 4.32
C ALA A 42 -17.51 -2.75 3.42
N GLU A 43 -16.69 -2.88 2.39
CA GLU A 43 -16.78 -3.95 1.41
C GLU A 43 -15.46 -4.72 1.37
N LEU A 44 -15.54 -6.00 1.02
CA LEU A 44 -14.35 -6.79 0.78
C LEU A 44 -13.59 -6.18 -0.39
N MET A 45 -12.27 -6.01 -0.20
CA MET A 45 -11.41 -5.62 -1.30
C MET A 45 -11.42 -6.70 -2.37
N THR A 46 -11.60 -6.29 -3.62
CA THR A 46 -11.62 -7.22 -4.75
C THR A 46 -10.25 -7.35 -5.39
N PRO A 47 -9.93 -8.49 -6.02
CA PRO A 47 -8.70 -8.64 -6.79
C PRO A 47 -8.52 -7.59 -7.88
N GLU A 48 -9.61 -7.14 -8.51
CA GLU A 48 -9.57 -6.16 -9.59
C GLU A 48 -9.06 -4.80 -9.11
N ALA A 49 -9.52 -4.35 -7.94
CA ALA A 49 -9.04 -3.10 -7.32
C ALA A 49 -7.54 -3.15 -6.97
N LEU A 50 -7.02 -4.33 -6.65
CA LEU A 50 -5.58 -4.52 -6.42
C LEU A 50 -4.78 -4.47 -7.72
N ILE A 51 -5.30 -5.09 -8.79
CA ILE A 51 -4.64 -5.12 -10.10
C ILE A 51 -4.57 -3.70 -10.69
N GLU A 52 -5.67 -2.95 -10.65
CA GLU A 52 -5.74 -1.58 -11.16
C GLU A 52 -4.66 -0.69 -10.53
N ALA A 53 -4.47 -0.78 -9.22
CA ALA A 53 -3.48 0.02 -8.52
C ALA A 53 -2.01 -0.40 -8.76
N VAL A 54 -1.78 -1.62 -9.25
CA VAL A 54 -0.46 -2.08 -9.71
C VAL A 54 -0.15 -1.57 -11.11
N GLU A 55 -1.17 -1.41 -11.95
CA GLU A 55 -1.04 -0.99 -13.34
C GLU A 55 -0.96 0.55 -13.52
N GLU A 56 -1.59 1.33 -12.64
CA GLU A 56 -1.35 2.78 -12.47
C GLU A 56 0.00 3.08 -11.81
#